data_AF-A0A1Q9DIQ5-F1
#
_entry.id   AF-A0A1Q9DIQ5-F1
#
_cell.length_a   1.000
_cell.length_b   1.000
_cell.length_c   1.000
_cell.angle_alpha   90.00
_cell.angle_beta   90.00
_cell.angle_gamma   90.00
#
_symmetry.space_group_name_H-M   'P 1'
#
loop_
_entity.id
_entity.type
_entity.pdbx_description
1 polymer ?
#
loop_
_entity_poly.entity_id
_entity_poly.type
_entity_poly.pdbx_seq_one_letter_code
_entity_poly.pdbx_strand_id
1 'polypeptide(L)'
;MASGPSSPTARNDLLDKPVAQRTERLRKARDSMKPLLENTYSFANNCETVFREFRVACVHLRKERDALDSLEEKNVAWRYLCKLCKERPFLHDRVHEVLQILLMSDAWMKAFAEDAECNVGDLPPDMQSDIKRRADEQATEPAAAGYPAPRKVSDQAFRASGTIAVVVQRCNRAKLQTNEETDTWAEIGPGLFVAVSFNKGATEDKIGPAARFLLTAKLSQAKGSKEAESVAAISQRGDYQGILVLPQASLVSDLKDADVRYSQQLQKTGAHRLYDAFVQALHSTAAELAGDGKAAEIVAGDFDAPQVMEVASNGPFMHSFTV
;
A
#
# COMPACT_ATOMS: atom_id res chain seq x y z
N MET A 1 -42.86 28.50 13.85
CA MET A 1 -41.55 28.17 14.46
C MET A 1 -40.63 27.74 13.34
N ALA A 2 -39.79 28.66 12.87
CA ALA A 2 -38.94 28.44 11.69
C ALA A 2 -37.59 27.86 12.11
N SER A 3 -37.30 26.66 11.63
CA SER A 3 -35.99 26.02 11.65
C SER A 3 -35.05 26.75 10.69
N GLY A 4 -34.04 27.43 11.23
CA GLY A 4 -33.01 28.11 10.44
C GLY A 4 -32.07 27.11 9.75
N PRO A 5 -31.57 27.42 8.54
CA PRO A 5 -30.62 26.58 7.83
C PRO A 5 -29.24 26.62 8.53
N SER A 6 -28.72 25.45 8.89
CA SER A 6 -27.36 25.32 9.44
C SER A 6 -26.33 25.63 8.35
N SER A 7 -25.53 26.67 8.57
CA SER A 7 -24.55 27.18 7.61
C SER A 7 -23.35 26.22 7.45
N PRO A 8 -22.89 25.87 6.23
CA PRO A 8 -21.76 24.97 5.98
C PRO A 8 -20.40 25.47 6.50
N THR A 9 -20.30 26.75 6.86
CA THR A 9 -19.03 27.44 7.17
C THR A 9 -18.35 26.96 8.45
N ALA A 10 -19.10 26.45 9.42
CA ALA A 10 -18.53 26.07 10.73
C ALA A 10 -17.73 24.75 10.72
N ARG A 11 -17.86 23.92 9.67
CA ARG A 11 -17.19 22.61 9.62
C ARG A 11 -15.74 22.70 9.11
N ASN A 12 -15.42 23.65 8.24
CA ASN A 12 -14.06 23.87 7.73
C ASN A 12 -13.15 24.59 8.74
N ASP A 13 -13.70 25.49 9.56
CA ASP A 13 -12.96 26.27 10.57
C ASP A 13 -12.26 25.42 11.64
N LEU A 14 -12.59 24.12 11.72
CA LEU A 14 -12.01 23.19 12.70
C LEU A 14 -10.75 22.46 12.20
N LEU A 15 -10.53 22.39 10.88
CA LEU A 15 -9.30 21.81 10.31
C LEU A 15 -8.14 22.80 10.38
N ASP A 16 -8.45 24.10 10.36
CA ASP A 16 -7.47 25.17 10.42
C ASP A 16 -6.96 25.44 11.85
N LYS A 17 -7.55 24.78 12.86
CA LYS A 17 -7.10 24.92 14.25
C LYS A 17 -5.75 24.25 14.49
N PRO A 18 -4.90 24.83 15.36
CA PRO A 18 -3.63 24.22 15.73
C PRO A 18 -3.80 22.78 16.24
N VAL A 19 -2.84 21.91 15.91
CA VAL A 19 -2.85 20.49 16.29
C VAL A 19 -3.13 20.31 17.79
N ALA A 20 -2.49 21.11 18.65
CA ALA A 20 -2.69 21.07 20.10
C ALA A 20 -4.16 21.25 20.53
N GLN A 21 -4.92 22.13 19.87
CA GLN A 21 -6.34 22.32 20.19
C GLN A 21 -7.18 21.13 19.71
N ARG A 22 -6.83 20.54 18.56
CA ARG A 22 -7.48 19.33 18.05
C ARG A 22 -7.19 18.12 18.96
N THR A 23 -5.97 17.99 19.48
CA THR A 23 -5.60 16.97 20.48
C THR A 23 -6.37 17.13 21.79
N GLU A 24 -6.49 18.37 22.29
CA GLU A 24 -7.28 18.64 23.50
C GLU A 24 -8.75 18.24 23.32
N ARG A 25 -9.30 18.46 22.13
CA ARG A 25 -10.66 18.00 21.81
C ARG A 25 -10.78 16.48 21.83
N LEU A 26 -9.79 15.76 21.28
CA LEU A 26 -9.74 14.30 21.35
C LEU A 26 -9.71 13.82 22.80
N ARG A 27 -8.91 14.47 23.66
CA ARG A 27 -8.81 14.20 25.09
C ARG A 27 -10.17 14.33 25.78
N LYS A 28 -10.84 15.47 25.61
CA LYS A 28 -12.18 15.70 26.16
C LYS A 28 -13.20 14.68 25.68
N ALA A 29 -13.22 14.37 24.39
CA ALA A 29 -14.14 13.39 23.82
C ALA A 29 -13.92 11.97 24.40
N ARG A 30 -12.65 11.59 24.63
CA ARG A 30 -12.29 10.32 25.28
C ARG A 30 -12.68 10.31 26.77
N ASP A 31 -12.47 11.41 27.50
CA ASP A 31 -12.86 11.48 28.92
C ASP A 31 -14.38 11.40 29.11
N SER A 32 -15.16 11.92 28.17
CA SER A 32 -16.62 11.77 28.15
C SER A 32 -17.10 10.32 28.00
N MET A 33 -16.22 9.37 27.59
CA MET A 33 -16.58 7.94 27.48
C MET A 33 -16.57 7.21 28.83
N LYS A 34 -15.72 7.63 29.78
CA LYS A 34 -15.55 6.98 31.09
C LYS A 34 -16.89 6.74 31.82
N PRO A 35 -17.74 7.76 32.04
CA PRO A 35 -19.01 7.54 32.75
C PRO A 35 -20.00 6.67 31.96
N LEU A 36 -19.82 6.51 30.64
CA LEU A 36 -20.67 5.65 29.82
C LEU A 36 -20.28 4.17 29.90
N LEU A 37 -19.01 3.87 30.20
CA LEU A 37 -18.57 2.48 30.38
C LEU A 37 -19.17 1.87 31.65
N GLU A 38 -19.26 2.66 32.72
CA GLU A 38 -19.75 2.24 34.03
C GLU A 38 -21.28 2.18 34.13
N ASN A 39 -22.00 2.94 33.29
CA ASN A 39 -23.46 3.06 33.39
C ASN A 39 -24.15 2.75 32.05
N THR A 40 -24.81 1.58 31.98
CA THR A 40 -25.55 1.12 30.79
C THR A 40 -26.68 2.07 30.38
N TYR A 41 -27.38 2.68 31.33
CA TYR A 41 -28.44 3.66 31.01
C TYR A 41 -27.84 4.91 30.36
N SER A 42 -26.74 5.43 30.91
CA SER A 42 -26.06 6.58 30.32
C SER A 42 -25.50 6.24 28.94
N PHE A 43 -24.90 5.05 28.77
CA PHE A 43 -24.41 4.55 27.49
C PHE A 43 -25.53 4.54 26.44
N ALA A 44 -26.68 3.93 26.76
CA ALA A 44 -27.77 3.77 25.82
C ALA A 44 -28.29 5.10 25.26
N ASN A 45 -28.26 6.17 26.06
CA ASN A 45 -28.78 7.48 25.71
C ASN A 45 -27.72 8.42 25.11
N ASN A 46 -26.45 8.29 25.49
CA ASN A 46 -25.42 9.29 25.17
C ASN A 46 -24.30 8.78 24.25
N CYS A 47 -24.25 7.47 23.96
CA CYS A 47 -23.14 6.88 23.21
C CYS A 47 -22.98 7.50 21.80
N GLU A 48 -24.06 7.74 21.06
CA GLU A 48 -23.93 8.32 19.72
C GLU A 48 -23.33 9.73 19.73
N THR A 49 -23.70 10.54 20.72
CA THR A 49 -23.19 11.91 20.87
C THR A 49 -21.70 11.89 21.19
N VAL A 50 -21.29 11.12 22.20
CA VAL A 50 -19.88 11.00 22.59
C VAL A 50 -19.04 10.40 21.47
N PHE A 51 -19.56 9.36 20.80
CA PHE A 51 -18.89 8.75 19.66
C PHE A 51 -18.73 9.73 18.49
N ARG A 52 -19.74 10.55 18.19
CA ARG A 52 -19.66 11.58 17.14
C ARG A 52 -18.55 12.58 17.41
N GLU A 53 -18.41 13.05 18.65
CA GLU A 53 -17.36 13.99 19.04
C GLU A 53 -15.97 13.37 18.90
N PHE A 54 -15.82 12.13 19.37
CA PHE A 54 -14.58 11.38 19.27
C PHE A 54 -14.20 11.10 17.82
N ARG A 55 -15.13 10.59 16.99
CA ARG A 55 -14.90 10.33 15.57
C ARG A 55 -14.43 11.57 14.85
N VAL A 56 -15.08 12.72 15.05
CA VAL A 56 -14.66 13.98 14.42
C VAL A 56 -13.25 14.37 14.84
N ALA A 57 -12.90 14.22 16.13
CA ALA A 57 -11.56 14.49 16.60
C ALA A 57 -10.51 13.55 15.97
N CYS A 58 -10.78 12.25 15.87
CA CYS A 58 -9.91 11.29 15.19
C CYS A 58 -9.72 11.62 13.71
N VAL A 59 -10.81 11.90 12.98
CA VAL A 59 -10.75 12.26 11.55
C VAL A 59 -9.94 13.53 11.33
N HIS A 60 -10.06 14.51 12.22
CA HIS A 60 -9.29 15.75 12.14
C HIS A 60 -7.81 15.53 12.46
N LEU A 61 -7.44 14.47 13.17
CA LEU A 61 -6.04 14.16 13.54
C LEU A 61 -5.44 13.03 12.70
N ARG A 62 -6.13 12.57 11.65
CA ARG A 62 -5.73 11.39 10.86
C ARG A 62 -4.36 11.52 10.19
N LYS A 63 -3.86 12.75 9.99
CA LYS A 63 -2.54 13.02 9.40
C LYS A 63 -1.48 13.30 10.46
N GLU A 64 -1.89 13.49 11.71
CA GLU A 64 -1.06 13.94 12.83
C GLU A 64 -0.87 12.79 13.83
N ARG A 65 -0.15 11.75 13.41
CA ARG A 65 0.03 10.51 14.19
C ARG A 65 0.60 10.75 15.59
N ASP A 66 1.59 11.63 15.73
CA ASP A 66 2.19 11.95 17.04
C ASP A 66 1.16 12.53 18.01
N ALA A 67 0.17 13.28 17.51
CA ALA A 67 -0.91 13.83 18.32
C ALA A 67 -1.90 12.74 18.78
N LEU A 68 -2.25 11.78 17.91
CA LEU A 68 -3.03 10.60 18.30
C LEU A 68 -2.30 9.75 19.33
N ASP A 69 -0.99 9.57 19.15
CA ASP A 69 -0.14 8.74 20.02
C ASP A 69 0.05 9.37 21.40
N SER A 70 0.02 10.70 21.48
CA SER A 70 0.10 11.46 22.74
C SER A 70 -1.14 11.33 23.65
N LEU A 71 -2.23 10.70 23.18
CA LEU A 71 -3.44 10.53 24.00
C LEU A 71 -3.20 9.50 25.11
N GLU A 72 -3.49 9.88 26.35
CA GLU A 72 -3.44 8.98 27.52
C GLU A 72 -4.72 8.13 27.65
N GLU A 73 -4.63 7.02 28.39
CA GLU A 73 -5.72 6.06 28.65
C GLU A 73 -6.50 5.64 27.38
N LYS A 74 -5.75 5.23 26.35
CA LYS A 74 -6.29 4.73 25.06
C LYS A 74 -7.24 3.54 25.24
N ASN A 75 -7.03 2.74 26.30
CA ASN A 75 -7.88 1.63 26.71
C ASN A 75 -9.35 2.04 26.94
N VAL A 76 -9.60 3.24 27.47
CA VAL A 76 -10.97 3.76 27.65
C VAL A 76 -11.70 3.86 26.31
N ALA A 77 -11.01 4.39 25.29
CA ALA A 77 -11.58 4.51 23.95
C ALA A 77 -11.78 3.15 23.29
N TRP A 78 -10.86 2.19 23.48
CA TRP A 78 -11.01 0.84 22.95
C TRP A 78 -12.20 0.09 23.55
N ARG A 79 -12.30 0.04 24.89
CA ARG A 79 -13.46 -0.57 25.58
C ARG A 79 -14.78 0.04 25.12
N TYR A 80 -14.78 1.36 24.93
CA TYR A 80 -15.94 2.08 24.44
C TYR A 80 -16.32 1.66 23.02
N LEU A 81 -15.35 1.57 22.10
CA LEU A 81 -15.59 1.14 20.72
C LEU A 81 -16.06 -0.31 20.64
N CYS A 82 -15.47 -1.24 21.42
CA CYS A 82 -15.94 -2.62 21.53
C CYS A 82 -17.39 -2.68 22.02
N LYS A 83 -17.71 -1.98 23.13
CA LYS A 83 -19.08 -1.92 23.66
C LYS A 83 -20.06 -1.30 22.64
N LEU A 84 -19.65 -0.26 21.93
CA LEU A 84 -20.46 0.40 20.90
C LEU A 84 -20.75 -0.53 19.72
N CYS A 85 -19.74 -1.22 19.19
CA CYS A 85 -19.93 -2.16 18.07
C CYS A 85 -20.80 -3.34 18.46
N LYS A 86 -20.70 -3.82 19.69
CA LYS A 86 -21.54 -4.88 20.25
C LYS A 86 -22.99 -4.45 20.43
N GLU A 87 -23.23 -3.29 21.01
CA GLU A 87 -24.58 -2.83 21.37
C GLU A 87 -25.29 -2.06 20.24
N ARG A 88 -24.56 -1.52 19.26
CA ARG A 88 -25.09 -0.68 18.17
C ARG A 88 -24.48 -1.06 16.80
N PRO A 89 -24.83 -2.24 16.23
CA PRO A 89 -24.25 -2.70 14.96
C PRO A 89 -24.46 -1.75 13.76
N PHE A 90 -25.55 -0.98 13.74
CA PHE A 90 -25.80 0.01 12.68
C PHE A 90 -24.79 1.17 12.64
N LEU A 91 -23.92 1.29 13.65
CA LEU A 91 -22.83 2.27 13.67
C LEU A 91 -21.52 1.70 13.12
N HIS A 92 -21.46 0.43 12.69
CA HIS A 92 -20.24 -0.24 12.23
C HIS A 92 -19.50 0.56 11.14
N ASP A 93 -20.18 1.08 10.11
CA ASP A 93 -19.53 1.89 9.06
C ASP A 93 -18.81 3.13 9.61
N ARG A 94 -19.40 3.77 10.63
CA ARG A 94 -18.81 4.97 11.24
C ARG A 94 -17.65 4.60 12.17
N VAL A 95 -17.78 3.47 12.88
CA VAL A 95 -16.70 2.95 13.73
C VAL A 95 -15.53 2.46 12.89
N HIS A 96 -15.80 1.82 11.75
CA HIS A 96 -14.80 1.35 10.80
C HIS A 96 -13.82 2.46 10.39
N GLU A 97 -14.31 3.65 10.03
CA GLU A 97 -13.45 4.80 9.72
C GLU A 97 -12.55 5.20 10.89
N VAL A 98 -13.07 5.19 12.13
CA VAL A 98 -12.27 5.47 13.32
C VAL A 98 -11.22 4.38 13.53
N LEU A 99 -11.61 3.10 13.41
CA LEU A 99 -10.70 1.97 13.54
C LEU A 99 -9.57 2.01 12.52
N GLN A 100 -9.86 2.37 11.26
CA GLN A 100 -8.84 2.55 10.23
C GLN A 100 -7.81 3.61 10.62
N ILE A 101 -8.24 4.72 11.23
CA ILE A 101 -7.33 5.77 11.72
C ILE A 101 -6.50 5.26 12.90
N LEU A 102 -7.12 4.60 13.87
CA LEU A 102 -6.44 4.11 15.07
C LEU A 102 -5.46 2.97 14.77
N LEU A 103 -5.78 2.08 13.81
CA LEU A 103 -4.91 0.97 13.38
C LEU A 103 -3.58 1.41 12.79
N MET A 104 -3.51 2.64 12.28
CA MET A 104 -2.28 3.24 11.80
C MET A 104 -1.29 3.56 12.94
N SER A 105 -1.71 3.50 14.21
CA SER A 105 -0.87 3.75 15.38
C SER A 105 -0.54 2.48 16.17
N ASP A 106 0.75 2.18 16.29
CA ASP A 106 1.28 1.10 17.12
C ASP A 106 0.96 1.32 18.61
N ALA A 107 0.97 2.58 19.09
CA ALA A 107 0.64 2.89 20.49
C ALA A 107 -0.83 2.58 20.84
N TRP A 108 -1.74 2.76 19.88
CA TRP A 108 -3.14 2.37 20.02
C TRP A 108 -3.32 0.85 19.95
N MET A 109 -2.60 0.16 19.06
CA MET A 109 -2.67 -1.29 18.97
C MET A 109 -2.08 -1.99 20.19
N LYS A 110 -0.99 -1.47 20.74
CA LYS A 110 -0.43 -1.94 22.01
C LYS A 110 -1.45 -1.80 23.15
N ALA A 111 -2.09 -0.64 23.27
CA ALA A 111 -3.12 -0.42 24.29
C ALA A 111 -4.34 -1.34 24.12
N PHE A 112 -4.69 -1.71 22.88
CA PHE A 112 -5.73 -2.70 22.61
C PHE A 112 -5.31 -4.11 23.05
N ALA A 113 -4.09 -4.52 22.69
CA ALA A 113 -3.57 -5.86 22.98
C ALA A 113 -3.30 -6.10 24.48
N GLU A 114 -2.90 -5.06 25.22
CA GLU A 114 -2.63 -5.14 26.66
C GLU A 114 -3.91 -5.12 27.52
N ASP A 115 -5.05 -4.72 26.96
CA ASP A 115 -6.30 -4.57 27.70
C ASP A 115 -7.20 -5.81 27.59
N ALA A 116 -7.25 -6.61 28.65
CA ALA A 116 -8.05 -7.83 28.71
C ALA A 116 -9.57 -7.61 28.57
N GLU A 117 -10.07 -6.40 28.76
CA GLU A 117 -11.49 -6.07 28.54
C GLU A 117 -11.82 -5.82 27.06
N CYS A 118 -10.82 -5.68 26.20
CA CYS A 118 -10.99 -5.49 24.77
C CYS A 118 -11.06 -6.83 24.03
N ASN A 119 -12.15 -7.06 23.30
CA ASN A 119 -12.32 -8.28 22.51
C ASN A 119 -12.46 -7.94 21.02
N VAL A 120 -11.59 -8.53 20.19
CA VAL A 120 -11.65 -8.39 18.73
C VAL A 120 -13.01 -8.82 18.16
N GLY A 121 -13.65 -9.84 18.76
CA GLY A 121 -14.94 -10.33 18.32
C GLY A 121 -16.11 -9.35 18.51
N ASP A 122 -15.95 -8.33 19.36
CA ASP A 122 -16.97 -7.29 19.56
C ASP A 122 -16.88 -6.17 18.50
N LEU A 123 -15.86 -6.18 17.61
CA LEU A 123 -15.64 -5.18 16.56
C LEU A 123 -16.26 -5.57 15.20
N PRO A 124 -16.37 -4.65 14.21
CA PRO A 124 -16.96 -4.94 12.91
C PRO A 124 -16.29 -6.15 12.23
N PRO A 125 -17.06 -7.15 11.72
CA PRO A 125 -16.51 -8.43 11.24
C PRO A 125 -15.42 -8.31 10.17
N ASP A 126 -15.55 -7.34 9.27
CA ASP A 126 -14.61 -7.05 8.19
C ASP A 126 -13.24 -6.54 8.68
N MET A 127 -13.20 -5.93 9.86
CA MET A 127 -11.98 -5.40 10.48
C MET A 127 -11.27 -6.39 11.42
N GLN A 128 -11.94 -7.47 11.85
CA GLN A 128 -11.43 -8.37 12.89
C GLN A 128 -10.11 -9.03 12.51
N SER A 129 -9.96 -9.44 11.25
CA SER A 129 -8.73 -10.06 10.74
C SER A 129 -7.55 -9.09 10.76
N ASP A 130 -7.75 -7.84 10.34
CA ASP A 130 -6.72 -6.81 10.33
C ASP A 130 -6.30 -6.41 11.75
N ILE A 131 -7.26 -6.26 12.67
CA ILE A 131 -7.00 -5.93 14.08
C ILE A 131 -6.25 -7.07 14.77
N LYS A 132 -6.66 -8.32 14.54
CA LYS A 132 -5.98 -9.50 15.09
C LYS A 132 -4.54 -9.59 14.59
N ARG A 133 -4.32 -9.47 13.27
CA ARG A 133 -2.97 -9.46 12.67
C ARG A 133 -2.09 -8.39 13.33
N ARG A 134 -2.61 -7.16 13.48
CA ARG A 134 -1.88 -6.04 14.07
C ARG A 134 -1.62 -6.19 15.58
N ALA A 135 -2.55 -6.80 16.32
CA ALA A 135 -2.36 -7.10 17.73
C ALA A 135 -1.29 -8.19 17.94
N ASP A 136 -1.30 -9.24 17.11
CA ASP A 136 -0.31 -10.32 17.14
C ASP A 136 1.10 -9.81 16.79
N GLU A 137 1.22 -8.89 15.83
CA GLU A 137 2.48 -8.18 15.50
C GLU A 137 3.06 -7.45 16.73
N GLN A 138 2.21 -6.85 17.58
CA GLN A 138 2.65 -6.15 18.80
C GLN A 138 3.00 -7.10 19.95
N ALA A 139 2.36 -8.27 20.03
CA ALA A 139 2.61 -9.26 21.08
C ALA A 139 3.93 -10.04 20.90
N THR A 140 4.48 -10.08 19.67
CA THR A 140 5.62 -10.94 19.32
C THR A 140 7.00 -10.25 19.48
N GLU A 141 7.06 -8.99 19.93
CA GLU A 141 8.35 -8.32 20.21
C GLU A 141 8.95 -8.74 21.58
N PRO A 142 10.13 -9.40 21.64
CA PRO A 142 10.80 -9.72 22.90
C PRO A 142 11.51 -8.50 23.51
N ALA A 143 11.40 -8.37 24.83
CA ALA A 143 11.93 -7.24 25.60
C ALA A 143 13.46 -7.27 25.78
N ALA A 144 14.08 -6.11 25.48
CA ALA A 144 15.35 -5.56 26.00
C ALA A 144 16.71 -6.09 25.50
N ALA A 145 17.24 -5.44 24.45
CA ALA A 145 18.58 -4.87 24.44
C ALA A 145 18.50 -3.49 23.74
N GLY A 146 18.90 -2.43 24.43
CA GLY A 146 18.59 -1.04 24.06
C GLY A 146 19.11 -0.59 22.69
N TYR A 147 18.22 0.01 21.89
CA TYR A 147 18.46 0.95 20.77
C TYR A 147 17.20 1.87 20.61
N PRO A 148 17.32 3.06 20.01
CA PRO A 148 16.46 4.21 20.29
C PRO A 148 15.20 4.29 19.40
N ALA A 149 14.12 4.81 20.01
CA ALA A 149 12.91 5.42 19.45
C ALA A 149 12.09 4.66 18.36
N PRO A 150 10.75 4.75 18.38
CA PRO A 150 9.88 3.75 17.78
C PRO A 150 9.87 3.83 16.25
N ARG A 151 10.05 2.66 15.60
CA ARG A 151 9.89 2.50 14.15
C ARG A 151 8.41 2.42 13.80
N LYS A 152 7.99 3.38 12.97
CA LYS A 152 6.77 3.40 12.16
C LYS A 152 6.61 2.05 11.44
N VAL A 153 5.37 1.58 11.33
CA VAL A 153 4.89 0.59 10.32
C VAL A 153 5.85 0.59 9.15
N SER A 154 6.69 -0.44 9.09
CA SER A 154 7.79 -0.42 8.17
C SER A 154 7.22 -0.47 6.77
N ASP A 155 7.66 0.46 5.94
CA ASP A 155 7.78 0.28 4.51
C ASP A 155 8.55 -1.00 4.10
N GLN A 156 8.83 -1.99 4.97
CA GLN A 156 9.79 -3.08 4.75
C GLN A 156 9.47 -3.98 3.56
N ALA A 157 8.22 -4.11 3.12
CA ALA A 157 7.98 -4.83 1.87
C ALA A 157 8.50 -4.03 0.66
N PHE A 158 8.48 -2.69 0.73
CA PHE A 158 8.91 -1.78 -0.34
C PHE A 158 10.32 -1.17 -0.11
N ARG A 159 10.83 -1.22 1.12
CA ARG A 159 12.13 -0.70 1.62
C ARG A 159 13.05 -1.79 2.14
N ALA A 160 12.78 -3.06 1.85
CA ALA A 160 13.81 -4.08 2.00
C ALA A 160 14.97 -3.68 1.07
N SER A 161 16.09 -3.28 1.67
CA SER A 161 17.32 -3.12 0.91
C SER A 161 17.63 -4.44 0.23
N GLY A 162 17.95 -4.44 -1.06
CA GLY A 162 18.16 -5.69 -1.77
C GLY A 162 17.10 -6.07 -2.79
N THR A 163 15.98 -5.35 -2.90
CA THR A 163 14.85 -5.79 -3.74
C THR A 163 14.78 -5.13 -5.10
N ILE A 164 14.00 -5.74 -5.98
CA ILE A 164 13.64 -5.26 -7.31
C ILE A 164 12.15 -4.89 -7.28
N ALA A 165 11.83 -3.63 -7.56
CA ALA A 165 10.45 -3.18 -7.71
C ALA A 165 10.04 -3.29 -9.17
N VAL A 166 8.92 -3.95 -9.45
CA VAL A 166 8.37 -4.08 -10.80
C VAL A 166 6.90 -3.69 -10.83
N VAL A 167 6.52 -2.90 -11.83
CA VAL A 167 5.12 -2.66 -12.20
C VAL A 167 4.87 -3.32 -13.53
N VAL A 168 3.85 -4.18 -13.59
CA VAL A 168 3.50 -4.95 -14.77
C VAL A 168 2.07 -4.61 -15.17
N GLN A 169 1.82 -4.42 -16.46
CA GLN A 169 0.47 -4.33 -17.02
C GLN A 169 0.37 -5.09 -18.34
N ARG A 170 -0.82 -5.58 -18.66
CA ARG A 170 -1.16 -6.12 -19.97
C ARG A 170 -1.31 -5.01 -20.99
N CYS A 171 -0.79 -5.25 -22.18
CA CYS A 171 -0.99 -4.40 -23.34
C CYS A 171 -1.37 -5.24 -24.58
N ASN A 172 -2.16 -4.66 -25.46
CA ASN A 172 -2.42 -5.19 -26.79
C ASN A 172 -1.33 -4.77 -27.78
N ARG A 173 -0.68 -3.64 -27.47
CA ARG A 173 0.45 -3.06 -28.20
C ARG A 173 1.19 -2.11 -27.28
N ALA A 174 2.51 -2.11 -27.35
CA ALA A 174 3.34 -1.10 -26.70
C ALA A 174 4.48 -0.69 -27.64
N LYS A 175 4.76 0.62 -27.69
CA LYS A 175 5.85 1.19 -28.48
C LYS A 175 6.78 1.99 -27.59
N LEU A 176 8.06 1.96 -27.93
CA LEU A 176 9.12 2.72 -27.29
C LEU A 176 9.92 3.44 -28.36
N GLN A 177 10.11 4.75 -28.19
CA GLN A 177 10.96 5.52 -29.08
C GLN A 177 12.42 5.16 -28.83
N THR A 178 13.13 4.72 -29.86
CA THR A 178 14.53 4.30 -29.80
C THR A 178 15.49 5.37 -30.31
N ASN A 179 15.00 6.31 -31.12
CA ASN A 179 15.76 7.46 -31.58
C ASN A 179 14.81 8.64 -31.80
N GLU A 180 15.07 9.73 -31.06
CA GLU A 180 14.28 10.97 -31.12
C GLU A 180 14.48 11.72 -32.45
N GLU A 181 15.70 11.74 -32.99
CA GLU A 181 16.04 12.48 -34.21
C GLU A 181 15.38 11.89 -35.45
N THR A 182 15.31 10.57 -35.53
CA THR A 182 14.73 9.86 -36.67
C THR A 182 13.30 9.41 -36.45
N ASP A 183 12.71 9.73 -35.30
CA ASP A 183 11.39 9.28 -34.85
C ASP A 183 11.18 7.76 -35.05
N THR A 184 12.18 6.97 -34.68
CA THR A 184 12.10 5.50 -34.82
C THR A 184 11.62 4.86 -33.54
N TRP A 185 10.79 3.83 -33.69
CA TRP A 185 10.11 3.14 -32.59
C TRP A 185 10.37 1.63 -32.66
N ALA A 186 10.66 1.03 -31.52
CA ALA A 186 10.50 -0.40 -31.31
C ALA A 186 9.07 -0.69 -30.84
N GLU A 187 8.50 -1.81 -31.25
CA GLU A 187 7.12 -2.18 -30.94
C GLU A 187 7.02 -3.64 -30.53
N ILE A 188 6.14 -3.89 -29.55
CA ILE A 188 5.61 -5.22 -29.29
C ILE A 188 4.10 -5.25 -29.57
N GLY A 189 3.61 -6.42 -29.97
CA GLY A 189 2.18 -6.72 -30.05
C GLY A 189 1.57 -7.02 -28.68
N PRO A 190 0.62 -7.97 -28.60
CA PRO A 190 0.02 -8.37 -27.32
C PRO A 190 1.07 -8.90 -26.34
N GLY A 191 0.98 -8.47 -25.08
CA GLY A 191 1.77 -9.03 -23.99
C GLY A 191 1.88 -8.12 -22.78
N LEU A 192 3.09 -7.97 -22.25
CA LEU A 192 3.35 -7.27 -20.99
C LEU A 192 4.18 -6.01 -21.20
N PHE A 193 3.75 -4.94 -20.56
CA PHE A 193 4.58 -3.76 -20.29
C PHE A 193 5.11 -3.88 -18.86
N VAL A 194 6.42 -3.69 -18.69
CA VAL A 194 7.12 -3.86 -17.41
C VAL A 194 7.98 -2.62 -17.13
N ALA A 195 7.72 -1.94 -16.02
CA ALA A 195 8.61 -0.92 -15.49
C ALA A 195 9.39 -1.51 -14.31
N VAL A 196 10.72 -1.36 -14.28
CA VAL A 196 11.59 -1.96 -13.25
C VAL A 196 12.47 -0.93 -12.57
N SER A 197 12.71 -1.12 -11.27
CA SER A 197 13.64 -0.34 -10.47
C SER A 197 14.36 -1.20 -9.45
N PHE A 198 15.55 -0.79 -9.07
CA PHE A 198 16.41 -1.51 -8.13
C PHE A 198 16.57 -0.71 -6.84
N ASN A 199 16.21 -1.32 -5.71
CA ASN A 199 16.43 -0.71 -4.41
C ASN A 199 17.91 -0.75 -4.02
N LYS A 200 18.29 0.14 -3.10
CA LYS A 200 19.61 0.15 -2.50
C LYS A 200 19.92 -1.23 -1.91
N GLY A 201 21.09 -1.77 -2.25
CA GLY A 201 21.51 -3.10 -1.82
C GLY A 201 21.05 -4.24 -2.73
N ALA A 202 20.27 -3.98 -3.79
CA ALA A 202 19.94 -5.00 -4.78
C ALA A 202 21.21 -5.57 -5.42
N THR A 203 21.19 -6.88 -5.63
CA THR A 203 22.31 -7.68 -6.10
C THR A 203 21.87 -8.63 -7.20
N GLU A 204 22.83 -9.15 -7.97
CA GLU A 204 22.57 -9.97 -9.16
C GLU A 204 21.86 -11.30 -8.85
N ASP A 205 21.93 -11.81 -7.62
CA ASP A 205 21.24 -13.04 -7.19
C ASP A 205 19.71 -12.94 -7.31
N LYS A 206 19.15 -11.72 -7.29
CA LYS A 206 17.70 -11.49 -7.44
C LYS A 206 17.23 -11.43 -8.89
N ILE A 207 18.16 -11.24 -9.82
CA ILE A 207 17.85 -10.95 -11.22
C ILE A 207 17.21 -12.16 -11.92
N GLY A 208 17.85 -13.33 -11.83
CA GLY A 208 17.32 -14.57 -12.41
C GLY A 208 15.94 -14.96 -11.87
N PRO A 209 15.74 -15.00 -10.53
CA PRO A 209 14.43 -15.21 -9.94
C PRO A 209 13.36 -14.22 -10.39
N ALA A 210 13.68 -12.93 -10.48
CA ALA A 210 12.73 -11.89 -10.93
C ALA A 210 12.34 -12.07 -12.41
N ALA A 211 13.31 -12.34 -13.29
CA ALA A 211 13.04 -12.63 -14.70
C ALA A 211 12.15 -13.87 -14.87
N ARG A 212 12.46 -14.96 -14.14
CA ARG A 212 11.66 -16.18 -14.16
C ARG A 212 10.25 -15.94 -13.61
N PHE A 213 10.10 -15.16 -12.55
CA PHE A 213 8.80 -14.78 -12.00
C PHE A 213 7.92 -14.09 -13.06
N LEU A 214 8.45 -13.07 -13.76
CA LEU A 214 7.68 -12.35 -14.78
C LEU A 214 7.21 -13.26 -15.92
N LEU A 215 8.03 -14.24 -16.31
CA LEU A 215 7.70 -15.17 -17.40
C LEU A 215 6.74 -16.29 -16.97
N THR A 216 6.72 -16.68 -15.69
CA THR A 216 5.95 -17.83 -15.18
C THR A 216 4.70 -17.46 -14.40
N ALA A 217 4.60 -16.23 -13.88
CA ALA A 217 3.38 -15.73 -13.25
C ALA A 217 2.25 -15.59 -14.27
N LYS A 218 1.00 -15.84 -13.82
CA LYS A 218 -0.21 -15.73 -14.65
C LYS A 218 -0.64 -14.26 -14.85
N LEU A 219 0.22 -13.49 -15.50
CA LEU A 219 0.03 -12.04 -15.72
C LEU A 219 -0.39 -11.72 -17.15
N SER A 220 -0.27 -12.66 -18.09
CA SER A 220 -0.63 -12.48 -19.50
C SER A 220 -1.97 -13.15 -19.84
N GLN A 221 -2.35 -13.08 -21.11
CA GLN A 221 -3.59 -13.64 -21.63
C GLN A 221 -3.39 -14.02 -23.10
N ALA A 222 -3.67 -15.28 -23.43
CA ALA A 222 -3.63 -15.73 -24.82
C ALA A 222 -4.74 -15.11 -25.65
N LYS A 223 -4.54 -15.01 -26.97
CA LYS A 223 -5.53 -14.46 -27.89
C LYS A 223 -6.83 -15.27 -27.81
N GLY A 224 -7.94 -14.59 -27.49
CA GLY A 224 -9.26 -15.21 -27.39
C GLY A 224 -9.53 -15.97 -26.09
N SER A 225 -8.54 -16.10 -25.20
CA SER A 225 -8.76 -16.62 -23.85
C SER A 225 -9.37 -15.55 -22.95
N LYS A 226 -10.17 -15.95 -21.95
CA LYS A 226 -10.63 -15.07 -20.85
C LYS A 226 -9.83 -15.29 -19.56
N GLU A 227 -8.99 -16.32 -19.51
CA GLU A 227 -8.23 -16.69 -18.34
C GLU A 227 -6.83 -16.09 -18.36
N ALA A 228 -6.30 -15.83 -17.17
CA ALA A 228 -4.93 -15.38 -17.00
C ALA A 228 -3.96 -16.56 -17.19
N GLU A 229 -2.94 -16.36 -18.02
CA GLU A 229 -1.91 -17.34 -18.34
C GLU A 229 -0.52 -16.73 -18.18
N SER A 230 0.51 -17.58 -18.10
CA SER A 230 1.90 -17.11 -18.06
C SER A 230 2.44 -16.91 -19.47
N VAL A 231 3.41 -16.01 -19.62
CA VAL A 231 4.10 -15.80 -20.90
C VAL A 231 4.76 -17.11 -21.35
N ALA A 232 5.39 -17.84 -20.44
CA ALA A 232 6.01 -19.14 -20.72
C ALA A 232 5.02 -20.15 -21.31
N ALA A 233 3.83 -20.31 -20.71
CA ALA A 233 2.84 -21.26 -21.20
C ALA A 233 2.31 -20.89 -22.60
N ILE A 234 2.19 -19.59 -22.90
CA ILE A 234 1.78 -19.09 -24.22
C ILE A 234 2.90 -19.34 -25.24
N SER A 235 4.15 -18.99 -24.89
CA SER A 235 5.34 -19.20 -25.73
C SER A 235 5.57 -20.68 -26.09
N GLN A 236 5.36 -21.60 -25.13
CA GLN A 236 5.48 -23.05 -25.35
C GLN A 236 4.51 -23.58 -26.40
N ARG A 237 3.36 -22.93 -26.60
CA ARG A 237 2.41 -23.28 -27.68
C ARG A 237 2.77 -22.68 -29.04
N GLY A 238 3.80 -21.84 -29.09
CA GLY A 238 4.19 -21.10 -30.29
C GLY A 238 3.40 -19.82 -30.53
N ASP A 239 2.50 -19.45 -29.61
CA ASP A 239 1.73 -18.22 -29.69
C ASP A 239 2.62 -16.99 -29.42
N TYR A 240 2.32 -15.87 -30.09
CA TYR A 240 3.08 -14.64 -29.91
C TYR A 240 2.83 -14.00 -28.53
N GLN A 241 3.92 -13.62 -27.88
CA GLN A 241 3.93 -12.74 -26.71
C GLN A 241 5.09 -11.76 -26.78
N GLY A 242 4.81 -10.50 -26.46
CA GLY A 242 5.82 -9.45 -26.29
C GLY A 242 5.98 -9.04 -24.83
N ILE A 243 7.20 -8.62 -24.47
CA ILE A 243 7.52 -7.93 -23.22
C ILE A 243 8.28 -6.66 -23.56
N LEU A 244 7.74 -5.50 -23.15
CA LEU A 244 8.43 -4.23 -23.25
C LEU A 244 8.85 -3.80 -21.84
N VAL A 245 10.16 -3.71 -21.61
CA VAL A 245 10.74 -3.45 -20.29
C VAL A 245 11.45 -2.11 -20.24
N LEU A 246 11.14 -1.27 -19.26
CA LEU A 246 11.73 0.06 -19.10
C LEU A 246 12.39 0.25 -17.74
N PRO A 247 13.53 0.96 -17.69
CA PRO A 247 14.07 1.48 -16.44
C PRO A 247 13.13 2.55 -15.89
N GLN A 248 12.70 2.43 -14.63
CA GLN A 248 11.84 3.41 -13.98
C GLN A 248 12.24 3.61 -12.53
N ALA A 249 13.35 4.33 -12.32
CA ALA A 249 13.93 4.56 -10.99
C ALA A 249 12.95 5.22 -10.00
N SER A 250 11.92 5.93 -10.49
CA SER A 250 10.90 6.55 -9.65
C SER A 250 10.02 5.56 -8.89
N LEU A 251 9.99 4.27 -9.27
CA LEU A 251 9.21 3.24 -8.59
C LEU A 251 9.65 3.04 -7.13
N VAL A 252 10.91 3.29 -6.80
CA VAL A 252 11.42 3.17 -5.42
C VAL A 252 11.47 4.52 -4.70
N SER A 253 10.71 5.49 -5.19
CA SER A 253 10.59 6.78 -4.52
C SER A 253 9.78 6.68 -3.23
N ASP A 254 10.03 7.61 -2.34
CA ASP A 254 9.42 7.70 -1.03
C ASP A 254 8.81 9.09 -0.86
N LEU A 255 7.65 9.18 -0.23
CA LEU A 255 6.99 10.46 0.01
C LEU A 255 7.29 10.91 1.44
N LYS A 256 7.96 12.05 1.57
CA LYS A 256 8.23 12.64 2.89
C LYS A 256 7.95 14.13 2.85
N ASP A 257 7.05 14.57 3.72
CA ASP A 257 6.60 15.96 3.84
C ASP A 257 5.97 16.50 2.54
N ALA A 258 5.26 15.64 1.80
CA ALA A 258 4.72 15.88 0.46
C ALA A 258 5.79 16.04 -0.66
N ASP A 259 7.07 15.92 -0.34
CA ASP A 259 8.16 15.85 -1.32
C ASP A 259 8.47 14.40 -1.70
N VAL A 260 8.67 14.17 -3.00
CA VAL A 260 9.15 12.89 -3.54
C VAL A 260 10.66 12.81 -3.33
N ARG A 261 11.12 11.79 -2.62
CA ARG A 261 12.53 11.51 -2.35
C ARG A 261 12.93 10.20 -3.00
N TYR A 262 14.22 10.10 -3.33
CA TYR A 262 14.79 8.95 -4.04
C TYR A 262 15.85 8.22 -3.21
N SER A 263 15.75 8.28 -1.88
CA SER A 263 16.77 7.75 -0.97
C SER A 263 16.98 6.23 -1.05
N GLN A 264 16.02 5.51 -1.63
CA GLN A 264 16.09 4.07 -1.82
C GLN A 264 16.62 3.67 -3.20
N GLN A 265 16.87 4.62 -4.11
CA GLN A 265 17.43 4.30 -5.43
C GLN A 265 18.85 3.74 -5.29
N LEU A 266 19.11 2.66 -6.00
CA LEU A 266 20.47 2.19 -6.22
C LEU A 266 21.26 3.24 -7.02
N GLN A 267 22.56 3.35 -6.74
CA GLN A 267 23.45 4.28 -7.46
C GLN A 267 23.43 3.97 -8.96
N LYS A 268 23.46 5.03 -9.79
CA LYS A 268 23.24 4.96 -11.24
C LYS A 268 24.03 3.83 -11.92
N THR A 269 25.34 3.75 -11.69
CA THR A 269 26.21 2.71 -12.29
C THR A 269 25.80 1.29 -11.87
N GLY A 270 25.42 1.11 -10.61
CA GLY A 270 24.94 -0.19 -10.12
C GLY A 270 23.57 -0.54 -10.69
N ALA A 271 22.66 0.44 -10.78
CA ALA A 271 21.34 0.27 -11.37
C ALA A 271 21.39 -0.06 -12.86
N HIS A 272 22.26 0.61 -13.62
CA HIS A 272 22.50 0.32 -15.04
C HIS A 272 22.98 -1.13 -15.20
N ARG A 273 24.02 -1.54 -14.46
CA ARG A 273 24.52 -2.92 -14.50
C ARG A 273 23.45 -3.96 -14.18
N LEU A 274 22.63 -3.72 -13.15
CA LEU A 274 21.54 -4.63 -12.81
C LEU A 274 20.42 -4.64 -13.86
N TYR A 275 20.15 -3.50 -14.50
CA TYR A 275 19.20 -3.43 -15.60
C TYR A 275 19.66 -4.26 -16.80
N ASP A 276 20.92 -4.14 -17.21
CA ASP A 276 21.48 -4.94 -18.31
C ASP A 276 21.42 -6.44 -17.98
N ALA A 277 21.83 -6.81 -16.76
CA ALA A 277 21.74 -8.18 -16.29
C ALA A 277 20.29 -8.70 -16.29
N PHE A 278 19.33 -7.85 -15.93
CA PHE A 278 17.90 -8.18 -15.93
C PHE A 278 17.34 -8.39 -17.32
N VAL A 279 17.66 -7.52 -18.29
CA VAL A 279 17.27 -7.68 -19.68
C VAL A 279 17.87 -8.97 -20.26
N GLN A 280 19.17 -9.22 -20.01
CA GLN A 280 19.83 -10.45 -20.44
C GLN A 280 19.20 -11.71 -19.81
N ALA A 281 18.85 -11.65 -18.52
CA ALA A 281 18.19 -12.75 -17.82
C ALA A 281 16.78 -13.00 -18.38
N LEU A 282 16.02 -11.95 -18.73
CA LEU A 282 14.73 -12.08 -19.40
C LEU A 282 14.88 -12.80 -20.75
N HIS A 283 15.82 -12.39 -21.60
CA HIS A 283 16.06 -13.06 -22.88
C HIS A 283 16.44 -14.53 -22.70
N SER A 284 17.39 -14.81 -21.80
CA SER A 284 17.90 -16.17 -21.56
C SER A 284 16.80 -17.08 -21.01
N THR A 285 16.04 -16.57 -20.03
CA THR A 285 14.95 -17.33 -19.39
C THR A 285 13.75 -17.52 -20.34
N ALA A 286 13.45 -16.53 -21.19
CA ALA A 286 12.39 -16.66 -22.19
C ALA A 286 12.73 -17.73 -23.24
N ALA A 287 13.99 -17.78 -23.69
CA ALA A 287 14.47 -18.83 -24.60
C ALA A 287 14.44 -20.21 -23.94
N GLU A 288 14.91 -20.32 -22.69
CA GLU A 288 14.86 -21.57 -21.90
C GLU A 288 13.41 -22.08 -21.73
N LEU A 289 12.49 -21.21 -21.31
CA LEU A 289 11.12 -21.59 -20.97
C LEU A 289 10.26 -21.89 -22.20
N ALA A 290 10.59 -21.33 -23.37
CA ALA A 290 9.87 -21.59 -24.60
C ALA A 290 10.04 -23.02 -25.12
N GLY A 291 11.18 -23.67 -24.84
CA GLY A 291 11.51 -24.99 -25.38
C GLY A 291 11.50 -24.98 -26.91
N ASP A 292 10.72 -25.87 -27.52
CA ASP A 292 10.52 -25.94 -28.98
C ASP A 292 9.53 -24.89 -29.51
N GLY A 293 8.91 -24.11 -28.63
CA GLY A 293 7.97 -23.04 -28.96
C GLY A 293 8.66 -21.75 -29.43
N LYS A 294 7.89 -20.66 -29.47
CA LYS A 294 8.40 -19.33 -29.84
C LYS A 294 8.69 -18.53 -28.58
N ALA A 295 9.95 -18.19 -28.35
CA ALA A 295 10.34 -17.31 -27.25
C ALA A 295 9.62 -15.95 -27.35
N ALA A 296 9.28 -15.39 -26.18
CA ALA A 296 8.69 -14.07 -26.11
C ALA A 296 9.62 -13.03 -26.73
N GLU A 297 9.06 -12.12 -27.52
CA GLU A 297 9.79 -10.97 -28.03
C GLU A 297 10.03 -10.00 -26.87
N ILE A 298 11.28 -9.58 -26.67
CA ILE A 298 11.64 -8.65 -25.60
C ILE A 298 12.21 -7.39 -26.23
N VAL A 299 11.59 -6.26 -25.91
CA VAL A 299 12.04 -4.90 -26.26
C VAL A 299 12.40 -4.19 -24.97
N ALA A 300 13.61 -3.63 -24.90
CA ALA A 300 14.12 -2.96 -23.72
C ALA A 300 14.41 -1.48 -24.00
N GLY A 301 14.11 -0.63 -23.01
CA GLY A 301 14.54 0.77 -22.98
C GLY A 301 16.03 0.91 -22.79
N ASP A 302 16.65 1.88 -23.45
CA ASP A 302 18.01 2.29 -23.10
C ASP A 302 17.99 2.86 -21.67
N PHE A 303 18.89 2.42 -20.80
CA PHE A 303 18.92 2.83 -19.39
C PHE A 303 19.01 4.35 -19.20
N ASP A 304 19.78 5.02 -20.06
CA ASP A 304 20.16 6.42 -19.91
C ASP A 304 19.32 7.38 -20.76
N ALA A 305 18.53 6.85 -21.70
CA ALA A 305 17.69 7.66 -22.59
C ALA A 305 16.36 8.09 -21.94
N PRO A 306 15.72 9.16 -22.45
CA PRO A 306 14.32 9.45 -22.15
C PRO A 306 13.40 8.31 -22.62
N GLN A 307 12.48 7.89 -21.76
CA GLN A 307 11.56 6.78 -22.04
C GLN A 307 10.25 7.30 -22.64
N VAL A 308 10.25 7.64 -23.93
CA VAL A 308 9.03 8.04 -24.65
C VAL A 308 8.30 6.79 -25.15
N MET A 309 7.04 6.62 -24.74
CA MET A 309 6.31 5.38 -24.97
C MET A 309 4.82 5.58 -25.26
N GLU A 310 4.24 4.65 -26.01
CA GLU A 310 2.80 4.52 -26.23
C GLU A 310 2.33 3.14 -25.80
N VAL A 311 1.28 3.05 -24.97
CA VAL A 311 0.73 1.76 -24.54
C VAL A 311 -0.78 1.73 -24.75
N ALA A 312 -1.25 0.71 -25.47
CA ALA A 312 -2.68 0.46 -25.70
C ALA A 312 -3.10 -0.83 -24.99
N SER A 313 -4.20 -0.78 -24.21
CA SER A 313 -4.69 -1.91 -23.43
C SER A 313 -6.22 -1.94 -23.37
N ASN A 314 -6.81 -3.13 -23.39
CA ASN A 314 -8.24 -3.38 -23.20
C ASN A 314 -8.54 -3.90 -21.77
N GLY A 315 -7.84 -3.35 -20.78
CA GLY A 315 -7.85 -3.83 -19.41
C GLY A 315 -6.43 -4.07 -18.92
N PRO A 316 -5.77 -3.07 -18.30
CA PRO A 316 -4.34 -3.12 -18.02
C PRO A 316 -3.95 -4.22 -17.04
N PHE A 317 -4.88 -4.76 -16.24
CA PHE A 317 -4.60 -5.82 -15.26
C PHE A 317 -3.28 -5.57 -14.49
N MET A 318 -3.16 -4.34 -13.98
CA MET A 318 -1.90 -3.80 -13.49
C MET A 318 -1.58 -4.35 -12.10
N HIS A 319 -0.33 -4.74 -11.89
CA HIS A 319 0.17 -5.25 -10.63
C HIS A 319 1.50 -4.59 -10.29
N SER A 320 1.76 -4.42 -8.99
CA SER A 320 3.04 -3.97 -8.47
C SER A 320 3.60 -5.08 -7.58
N PHE A 321 4.87 -5.44 -7.80
CA PHE A 321 5.56 -6.45 -7.02
C PHE A 321 6.90 -5.92 -6.52
N THR A 322 7.32 -6.43 -5.38
CA THR A 322 8.69 -6.29 -4.88
C THR A 322 9.28 -7.70 -4.78
N VAL A 323 10.37 -7.93 -5.50
CA VAL A 323 10.98 -9.25 -5.73
C VAL A 323 12.40 -9.30 -5.17
#